data_AF-A0A1S7DPF8-F1
#
_entry.id   AF-A0A1S7DPF8-F1
#
_cell.length_a   1.000
_cell.length_b   1.000
_cell.length_c   1.000
_cell.angle_alpha   90.00
_cell.angle_beta   90.00
_cell.angle_gamma   90.00
#
_symmetry.space_group_name_H-M   'P 1'
#
loop_
_entity.id
_entity.type
_entity.pdbx_description
1 polymer ?
#
loop_
_entity_poly.entity_id
_entity_poly.type
_entity_poly.pdbx_seq_one_letter_code
_entity_poly.pdbx_strand_id
1 'polypeptide(L)'
;MEIGISINVPQTKIIDFLEKRGYEIKPYIYREPAEQGFLIDGPPFEEQTLTATKKGEKQSKDNLYLKIFEKEFKKHLKEFY
;
A
#
# COMPACT_ATOMS: atom_id res chain seq x y z
N MET A 1 -12.17 20.57 10.43
CA MET A 1 -11.39 21.11 9.30
C MET A 1 -10.17 20.22 9.16
N GLU A 2 -10.06 19.46 8.07
CA GLU A 2 -8.88 18.63 7.82
C GLU A 2 -7.87 19.47 7.04
N ILE A 3 -6.63 19.51 7.52
CA ILE A 3 -5.51 20.20 6.85
C ILE A 3 -4.67 19.10 6.20
N GLY A 4 -4.55 19.12 4.88
CA GLY A 4 -3.75 18.15 4.11
C GLY A 4 -2.46 18.78 3.58
N ILE A 5 -1.38 17.99 3.58
CA ILE A 5 -0.10 18.35 2.97
C ILE A 5 0.24 17.26 1.95
N SER A 6 0.56 17.65 0.71
CA SER A 6 1.07 16.74 -0.30
C SER A 6 2.60 16.74 -0.30
N ILE A 7 3.20 15.55 -0.32
CA ILE A 7 4.65 15.38 -0.35
C ILE A 7 5.06 14.49 -1.52
N ASN A 8 6.12 14.88 -2.23
CA ASN A 8 6.73 14.04 -3.25
C ASN A 8 7.88 13.25 -2.62
N VAL A 9 7.68 11.95 -2.45
CA VAL A 9 8.68 11.04 -1.89
C VAL A 9 9.10 10.03 -2.94
N PRO A 10 10.40 9.86 -3.23
CA PRO A 10 10.86 8.81 -4.13
C PRO A 10 10.44 7.43 -3.62
N GLN A 11 9.95 6.56 -4.50
CA GLN A 11 9.51 5.21 -4.15
C GLN A 11 10.60 4.42 -3.40
N THR A 12 11.87 4.60 -3.78
CA THR A 12 13.01 3.98 -3.08
C THR A 12 13.10 4.36 -1.61
N LYS A 13 12.76 5.61 -1.25
CA LYS A 13 12.73 6.05 0.15
C LYS A 13 11.59 5.43 0.94
N ILE A 14 10.46 5.17 0.29
CA ILE A 14 9.34 4.44 0.90
C ILE A 14 9.75 2.99 1.17
N ILE A 15 10.40 2.35 0.18
CA ILE A 15 10.91 0.98 0.32
C ILE A 15 11.94 0.91 1.46
N ASP A 16 12.97 1.77 1.44
CA ASP A 16 13.98 1.83 2.50
C ASP A 16 13.35 2.01 3.89
N PHE A 17 12.31 2.85 4.01
CA PHE A 17 11.62 3.12 5.27
C PHE A 17 10.92 1.88 5.83
N LEU A 18 10.30 1.09 4.94
CA LEU A 18 9.59 -0.13 5.29
C LEU A 18 10.55 -1.29 5.60
N GLU A 19 11.61 -1.45 4.80
CA GLU A 19 12.63 -2.49 5.02
C GLU A 19 13.36 -2.30 6.35
N LYS A 20 13.69 -1.06 6.71
CA LYS A 20 14.26 -0.73 8.04
C LYS A 20 13.33 -1.09 9.20
N ARG A 21 12.03 -1.21 8.95
CA ARG A 21 11.02 -1.67 9.93
C ARG A 21 10.76 -3.17 9.85
N GLY A 22 11.56 -3.92 9.08
CA GLY A 22 11.49 -5.37 8.98
C GLY A 22 10.36 -5.89 8.09
N TYR A 23 9.90 -5.08 7.14
CA TYR A 23 9.03 -5.55 6.06
C TYR A 23 9.87 -6.05 4.89
N GLU A 24 9.40 -7.10 4.24
CA GLU A 24 9.92 -7.59 2.97
C GLU A 24 9.04 -7.05 1.84
N ILE A 25 9.64 -6.38 0.86
CA ILE A 25 8.93 -5.82 -0.29
C ILE A 25 8.90 -6.84 -1.42
N LYS A 26 7.71 -7.14 -1.93
CA LYS A 26 7.51 -8.15 -2.99
C LYS A 26 6.61 -7.63 -4.09
N PRO A 27 6.88 -7.97 -5.36
CA PRO A 27 5.96 -7.70 -6.45
C PRO A 27 4.63 -8.43 -6.23
N TYR A 28 3.54 -7.76 -6.54
CA TYR A 28 2.18 -8.27 -6.36
C TYR A 28 1.30 -7.82 -7.52
N ILE A 29 0.45 -8.71 -8.02
CA ILE A 29 -0.56 -8.37 -9.02
C ILE A 29 -1.88 -8.24 -8.27
N TYR A 30 -2.35 -7.02 -8.10
CA TYR A 30 -3.64 -6.76 -7.50
C TYR A 30 -4.73 -6.91 -8.57
N ARG A 31 -5.71 -7.78 -8.29
CA ARG A 31 -6.83 -8.07 -9.20
C ARG A 31 -8.14 -7.85 -8.47
N GLU A 32 -9.03 -7.08 -9.07
CA GLU A 32 -10.43 -7.05 -8.68
C GLU A 32 -11.29 -7.60 -9.81
N PRO A 33 -12.28 -8.46 -9.47
CA PRO A 33 -13.22 -8.91 -10.47
C PRO A 33 -13.97 -7.72 -11.06
N ALA A 34 -14.56 -7.92 -12.23
CA ALA A 34 -15.47 -6.96 -12.83
C ALA A 34 -16.53 -6.53 -11.79
N GLU A 35 -16.66 -5.22 -11.59
CA GLU A 35 -17.75 -4.69 -10.77
C GLU A 35 -19.07 -5.01 -11.46
N GLN A 36 -19.95 -5.74 -10.76
CA GLN A 36 -21.22 -6.16 -11.33
C GLN A 36 -22.12 -4.93 -11.50
N GLY A 37 -22.44 -4.60 -12.74
CA GLY A 37 -23.20 -3.39 -13.06
C GLY A 37 -24.68 -3.68 -13.28
N PHE A 38 -25.49 -2.63 -13.30
CA PHE A 38 -26.95 -2.75 -13.48
C PHE A 38 -27.35 -3.10 -14.93
N LEU A 39 -26.60 -2.62 -15.93
CA LEU A 39 -26.85 -2.88 -17.37
C LEU A 39 -25.65 -3.54 -18.07
N ILE A 40 -24.43 -3.17 -17.69
CA ILE A 40 -23.17 -3.75 -18.16
C ILE A 40 -22.21 -3.84 -16.98
N ASP A 41 -21.44 -4.92 -16.91
CA ASP A 41 -20.38 -5.06 -15.91
C ASP A 41 -19.24 -4.08 -16.22
N GLY A 42 -18.62 -3.54 -15.17
CA GLY A 42 -17.38 -2.79 -15.29
C GLY A 42 -16.22 -3.70 -15.71
N PRO A 43 -15.16 -3.16 -16.33
CA PRO A 43 -13.99 -3.96 -16.69
C PRO A 43 -13.30 -4.50 -15.43
N PRO A 44 -12.67 -5.69 -15.50
CA PRO A 44 -11.82 -6.17 -14.41
C PRO A 44 -10.62 -5.23 -14.23
N PHE A 45 -10.20 -5.06 -12.98
CA PHE A 45 -9.03 -4.26 -12.64
C PHE A 45 -7.81 -5.17 -12.41
N GLU A 46 -6.69 -4.84 -13.04
CA GLU A 46 -5.40 -5.45 -12.75
C GLU A 46 -4.33 -4.36 -12.63
N GLU A 47 -3.57 -4.40 -11.53
CA GLU A 47 -2.44 -3.49 -11.29
C GLU A 47 -1.21 -4.27 -10.85
N GLN A 48 -0.08 -3.97 -11.51
CA GLN A 48 1.23 -4.39 -11.04
C GLN A 48 1.70 -3.44 -9.94
N THR A 49 1.87 -3.96 -8.74
CA THR A 49 2.18 -3.17 -7.55
C THR A 49 3.14 -3.94 -6.63
N LEU A 50 3.35 -3.41 -5.43
CA LEU A 50 4.18 -4.04 -4.39
C LEU A 50 3.37 -4.27 -3.13
N THR A 51 3.72 -5.32 -2.40
CA THR A 51 3.27 -5.55 -1.01
C THR A 51 4.43 -5.46 -0.04
N ALA A 52 4.15 -5.08 1.19
CA ALA A 52 5.10 -5.05 2.30
C ALA A 52 4.65 -6.04 3.38
N THR A 53 5.31 -7.19 3.49
CA THR A 53 4.92 -8.30 4.37
C THR A 53 5.91 -8.52 5.50
N LYS A 54 5.44 -8.89 6.70
CA LYS A 54 6.33 -9.45 7.74
C LYS A 54 6.66 -10.92 7.43
N LYS A 55 7.68 -11.47 8.11
CA LYS A 55 8.08 -12.88 7.94
C LYS A 55 6.89 -13.82 8.16
N GLY A 56 6.56 -14.61 7.15
CA GLY A 56 5.45 -15.58 7.18
C GLY A 56 4.07 -15.02 6.82
N GLU A 57 3.96 -13.71 6.59
CA GLU A 57 2.71 -13.08 6.16
C GLU A 57 2.50 -13.30 4.64
N LYS A 58 1.24 -13.56 4.24
CA LYS A 58 0.88 -13.76 2.83
C LYS A 58 0.61 -12.42 2.16
N GLN A 59 0.97 -12.28 0.88
CA GLN A 59 0.67 -11.09 0.09
C GLN A 59 -0.86 -10.96 -0.13
N SER A 60 -1.40 -9.77 0.05
CA SER A 60 -2.82 -9.46 -0.15
C SER A 60 -3.04 -7.96 -0.40
N LYS A 61 -4.27 -7.60 -0.75
CA LYS A 61 -4.69 -6.18 -0.90
C LYS A 61 -4.56 -5.35 0.38
N ASP A 62 -4.47 -6.00 1.54
CA ASP A 62 -4.39 -5.33 2.84
C ASP A 62 -2.96 -4.94 3.19
N ASN A 63 -1.97 -5.56 2.53
CA ASN A 63 -0.56 -5.25 2.71
C ASN A 63 0.12 -4.66 1.48
N LEU A 64 -0.66 -4.00 0.61
CA LEU A 64 -0.09 -3.10 -0.42
C LEU A 64 0.87 -2.10 0.23
N TYR A 65 2.04 -1.91 -0.37
CA TYR A 65 3.15 -1.21 0.27
C TYR A 65 2.81 0.23 0.66
N LEU A 66 2.01 0.95 -0.15
CA LEU A 66 1.57 2.32 0.18
C LEU A 66 0.62 2.35 1.38
N LYS A 67 -0.27 1.36 1.53
CA LYS A 67 -1.16 1.26 2.71
C LYS A 67 -0.35 1.00 3.97
N ILE A 68 0.64 0.12 3.89
CA ILE A 68 1.56 -0.16 5.00
C ILE A 68 2.42 1.07 5.31
N PHE A 69 2.94 1.76 4.28
CA PHE A 69 3.68 2.99 4.45
C PHE A 69 2.87 4.06 5.17
N GLU A 70 1.64 4.34 4.72
CA GLU A 70 0.77 5.32 5.36
C GLU A 70 0.52 4.98 6.84
N LYS A 71 0.23 3.70 7.14
CA LYS A 71 0.02 3.22 8.51
C LYS A 71 1.25 3.41 9.38
N GLU A 72 2.42 2.98 8.91
CA GLU A 72 3.68 3.05 9.66
C GLU A 72 4.20 4.50 9.78
N PHE A 73 3.97 5.34 8.77
CA PHE A 73 4.32 6.75 8.80
C PHE A 73 3.44 7.52 9.78
N LYS A 74 2.12 7.28 9.81
CA LYS A 74 1.22 7.87 10.82
C LYS A 74 1.62 7.47 12.25
N LYS A 75 2.02 6.22 12.47
CA LYS A 75 2.55 5.78 13.77
C LYS A 75 3.83 6.53 14.11
N HIS A 76 4.77 6.62 13.17
CA HIS A 76 6.02 7.31 13.37
C HIS A 76 5.83 8.78 13.74
N LEU A 77 4.91 9.49 13.08
CA LEU A 77 4.60 10.88 13.42
C LEU A 77 4.01 11.02 14.83
N LYS A 78 3.19 10.06 15.29
CA LYS A 78 2.66 10.05 16.66
C LYS A 78 3.72 9.79 17.73
N GLU A 79 4.92 9.35 17.38
CA GLU A 79 6.02 9.21 18.35
C GLU A 79 6.65 10.57 18.70
N PHE A 80 6.41 11.60 17.89
CA PHE A 80 6.98 12.95 18.07
C PHE A 80 6.00 13.98 18.67
N TYR A 81 4.74 13.59 18.91
CA TYR A 81 3.68 14.43 19.50
C TYR A 81 3.01 13.70 20.65
#